data_AF-A0A7W8GCZ7-F1
#
_entry.id   AF-A0A7W8GCZ7-F1
#
_cell.length_a   1.000
_cell.length_b   1.000
_cell.length_c   1.000
_cell.angle_alpha   90.00
_cell.angle_beta   90.00
_cell.angle_gamma   90.00
#
_symmetry.space_group_name_H-M   'P 1'
#
loop_
_entity.id
_entity.type
_entity.pdbx_description
1 polymer ?
#
loop_
_entity_poly.entity_id
_entity_poly.type
_entity_poly.pdbx_seq_one_letter_code
_entity_poly.pdbx_strand_id
1 'polypeptide(L)'
;MTALRPSALDFARLLQTRQELEDRGRAYLAALQTEIKPALERRGYHEVHVKPSAAGCSRANAAADTLLVVVARLPLQALKSPTFRVQLPLVVTYSGRLIVEGAQINKFTVDEPFGQSLALEGAQMAELLVQFLSDRYMEHLLRLGLPAG
;
A
#
# COMPACT_ATOMS: atom_id res chain seq x y z
N MET A 1 -16.49 -25.78 35.50
CA MET A 1 -15.71 -25.34 34.32
C MET A 1 -14.89 -24.14 34.76
N THR A 2 -13.64 -24.35 35.17
CA THR A 2 -12.74 -23.27 35.63
C THR A 2 -12.21 -22.52 34.41
N ALA A 3 -12.59 -21.26 34.27
CA ALA A 3 -11.99 -20.36 33.30
C ALA A 3 -10.49 -20.22 33.65
N LEU A 4 -9.62 -20.75 32.78
CA LEU A 4 -8.18 -20.50 32.83
C LEU A 4 -7.97 -18.99 32.71
N ARG A 5 -7.64 -18.35 33.83
CA ARG A 5 -7.24 -16.93 33.82
C ARG A 5 -5.84 -16.84 33.20
N PRO A 6 -5.63 -15.99 32.20
CA PRO A 6 -4.32 -15.82 31.59
C PRO A 6 -3.29 -15.39 32.66
N SER A 7 -2.14 -16.05 32.64
CA SER A 7 -1.03 -15.76 33.54
C SER A 7 -0.22 -14.54 33.06
N ALA A 8 0.59 -13.95 33.95
CA ALA A 8 1.51 -12.88 33.58
C ALA A 8 2.47 -13.31 32.44
N LEU A 9 2.82 -14.59 32.38
CA LEU A 9 3.63 -15.17 31.30
C LEU A 9 2.87 -15.19 29.97
N ASP A 10 1.56 -15.46 29.99
CA ASP A 10 0.73 -15.42 28.78
C ASP A 10 0.61 -13.99 28.24
N PHE A 11 0.47 -12.99 29.12
CA PHE A 11 0.51 -11.58 28.72
C PHE A 11 1.87 -11.17 28.17
N ALA A 12 2.97 -11.57 28.81
CA ALA A 12 4.32 -11.26 28.33
C ALA A 12 4.56 -11.85 26.93
N ARG A 13 4.13 -13.10 26.70
CA ARG A 13 4.20 -13.74 25.38
C ARG A 13 3.36 -12.99 24.34
N LEU A 14 2.13 -12.61 24.68
CA LEU A 14 1.27 -11.84 23.78
C LEU A 14 1.88 -10.48 23.40
N LEU A 15 2.46 -9.77 24.37
CA LEU A 15 3.14 -8.49 24.12
C LEU A 15 4.37 -8.69 23.24
N GLN A 16 5.16 -9.73 23.49
CA GLN A 16 6.32 -10.06 22.66
C GLN A 16 5.91 -10.38 21.22
N THR A 17 4.91 -11.25 21.02
CA THR A 17 4.42 -11.57 19.67
C THR A 17 3.89 -10.33 18.95
N ARG A 18 3.23 -9.41 19.65
CA ARG A 18 2.81 -8.14 19.06
C ARG A 18 4.01 -7.31 18.60
N GLN A 19 5.00 -7.12 19.46
CA GLN A 19 6.21 -6.37 19.13
C GLN A 19 6.92 -6.94 17.90
N GLU A 20 7.09 -8.27 17.85
CA GLU A 20 7.69 -8.96 16.70
C GLU A 20 6.92 -8.73 15.38
N LEU A 21 5.58 -8.72 15.45
CA LEU A 21 4.74 -8.40 14.29
C LEU A 21 4.86 -6.95 13.86
N GLU A 22 4.97 -6.00 14.79
CA GLU A 22 5.19 -4.60 14.46
C GLU A 22 6.55 -4.40 13.79
N ASP A 23 7.62 -4.98 14.35
CA ASP A 23 8.97 -4.89 13.79
C ASP A 23 9.04 -5.50 12.39
N ARG A 24 8.45 -6.69 12.21
CA ARG A 24 8.33 -7.32 10.90
C ARG A 24 7.50 -6.49 9.93
N GLY A 25 6.40 -5.89 10.39
CA GLY A 25 5.55 -5.01 9.58
C GLY A 25 6.29 -3.77 9.11
N ARG A 26 7.03 -3.11 10.01
CA ARG A 26 7.88 -1.94 9.70
C ARG A 26 8.95 -2.29 8.68
N ALA A 27 9.67 -3.39 8.89
CA ALA A 27 10.70 -3.86 7.95
C ALA A 27 10.11 -4.19 6.57
N TYR A 28 8.94 -4.83 6.55
CA TYR A 28 8.25 -5.16 5.30
C TYR A 28 7.81 -3.91 4.53
N LEU A 29 7.23 -2.91 5.22
CA LEU A 29 6.83 -1.65 4.58
C LEU A 29 8.02 -0.87 4.02
N ALA A 30 9.15 -0.86 4.74
CA ALA A 30 10.38 -0.24 4.26
C ALA A 30 10.91 -0.93 2.99
N ALA A 31 10.91 -2.27 2.95
CA ALA A 31 11.29 -3.03 1.77
C ALA A 31 10.29 -2.80 0.61
N LEU A 32 8.99 -2.79 0.87
CA LEU A 32 7.99 -2.52 -0.15
C LEU A 32 8.17 -1.12 -0.77
N GLN A 33 8.51 -0.12 0.04
CA GLN A 33 8.80 1.23 -0.44
C GLN A 33 9.96 1.25 -1.44
N THR A 34 11.02 0.46 -1.23
CA THR A 34 12.15 0.38 -2.16
C THR A 34 11.79 -0.33 -3.46
N GLU A 35 10.83 -1.25 -3.42
CA GLU A 35 10.41 -2.06 -4.57
C GLU A 35 9.34 -1.39 -5.47
N ILE A 36 8.59 -0.40 -4.96
CA ILE A 36 7.56 0.30 -5.75
C ILE A 36 8.17 1.06 -6.93
N LYS A 37 9.31 1.72 -6.74
CA LYS A 37 9.98 2.47 -7.81
C LYS A 37 10.36 1.56 -9.00
N PRO A 38 11.15 0.47 -8.81
CA PRO A 38 11.50 -0.40 -9.91
C PRO A 38 10.30 -1.10 -10.53
N ALA A 39 9.22 -1.36 -9.78
CA ALA A 39 7.97 -1.88 -10.35
C ALA A 39 7.30 -0.88 -11.31
N LEU A 40 7.24 0.41 -10.95
CA LEU A 40 6.75 1.46 -11.83
C LEU A 40 7.64 1.64 -13.07
N GLU A 41 8.95 1.67 -12.90
CA GLU A 41 9.90 1.83 -14.02
C GLU A 41 9.82 0.66 -15.02
N ARG A 42 9.67 -0.58 -14.53
CA ARG A 42 9.46 -1.77 -15.38
C ARG A 42 8.18 -1.69 -16.23
N ARG A 43 7.20 -0.93 -15.79
CA ARG A 43 5.93 -0.66 -16.51
C ARG A 43 6.00 0.56 -17.42
N GLY A 44 7.18 1.16 -17.57
CA GLY A 44 7.42 2.30 -18.46
C GLY A 44 7.11 3.66 -17.84
N TYR A 45 6.86 3.74 -16.52
CA TYR A 45 6.75 5.04 -15.87
C TYR A 45 8.13 5.72 -15.81
N HIS A 46 8.15 7.03 -15.96
CA HIS A 46 9.37 7.83 -15.97
C HIS A 46 9.39 8.83 -14.81
N GLU A 47 10.59 9.32 -14.45
CA GLU A 47 10.78 10.30 -13.37
C GLU A 47 10.08 9.88 -12.06
N VAL A 48 10.22 8.60 -11.70
CA VAL A 48 9.52 8.03 -10.54
C VAL A 48 10.17 8.51 -9.24
N HIS A 49 9.37 9.16 -8.41
CA HIS A 49 9.71 9.58 -7.06
C HIS A 49 8.76 8.92 -6.07
N VAL A 50 9.30 8.20 -5.09
CA VAL A 50 8.55 7.57 -4.00
C VAL A 50 9.09 8.16 -2.70
N LYS A 51 8.20 8.72 -1.87
CA LYS A 51 8.57 9.29 -0.57
C LYS A 51 7.56 8.86 0.50
N PRO A 52 8.01 8.53 1.72
CA PRO A 52 7.11 8.39 2.84
C PRO A 52 6.61 9.77 3.25
N SER A 53 5.35 9.84 3.67
CA SER A 53 4.75 10.99 4.31
C SER A 53 4.85 10.83 5.82
N ALA A 54 5.12 11.94 6.52
CA ALA A 54 5.10 11.97 7.98
C ALA A 54 3.68 11.81 8.55
N ALA A 55 2.64 11.94 7.72
CA ALA A 55 1.28 11.63 8.10
C ALA A 55 1.11 10.10 8.18
N GLY A 56 0.94 9.57 9.38
CA GLY A 56 0.60 8.15 9.59
C GLY A 56 -0.81 7.81 9.12
N CYS A 57 -1.08 6.52 8.94
CA CYS A 57 -2.40 5.98 8.64
C CYS A 57 -2.94 5.29 9.90
N SER A 58 -3.63 6.05 10.77
CA SER A 58 -4.14 5.47 12.02
C SER A 58 -5.25 4.44 11.76
N ARG A 59 -5.01 3.17 12.14
CA ARG A 59 -6.00 2.10 12.19
C ARG A 59 -5.88 1.28 13.47
N ALA A 60 -7.02 0.94 14.07
CA ALA A 60 -7.08 0.19 15.34
C ALA A 60 -6.43 -1.21 15.30
N ASN A 61 -6.27 -1.81 14.12
CA ASN A 61 -5.70 -3.16 13.92
C ASN A 61 -4.37 -3.16 13.13
N ALA A 62 -3.66 -2.04 13.09
CA ALA A 62 -2.36 -1.93 12.43
C ALA A 62 -1.23 -2.43 13.35
N ALA A 63 -0.41 -3.35 12.83
CA ALA A 63 0.91 -3.68 13.37
C ALA A 63 1.97 -2.68 12.88
N ALA A 64 1.82 -2.20 11.64
CA ALA A 64 2.61 -1.09 11.13
C ALA A 64 1.81 -0.36 10.04
N ASP A 65 2.06 0.94 9.88
CA ASP A 65 1.44 1.73 8.83
C ASP A 65 2.41 2.77 8.28
N THR A 66 2.18 3.16 7.04
CA THR A 66 2.88 4.27 6.40
C THR A 66 2.03 4.83 5.28
N LEU A 67 2.12 6.14 5.05
CA LEU A 67 1.55 6.77 3.86
C LEU A 67 2.67 7.02 2.86
N LEU A 68 2.61 6.41 1.69
CA LEU A 68 3.54 6.72 0.61
C LEU A 68 2.95 7.74 -0.34
N VAL A 69 3.79 8.67 -0.79
CA VAL A 69 3.50 9.58 -1.89
C VAL A 69 4.36 9.18 -3.07
N VAL A 70 3.70 8.79 -4.16
CA VAL A 70 4.34 8.45 -5.43
C VAL A 70 4.05 9.55 -6.43
N VAL A 71 5.06 9.98 -7.17
CA VAL A 71 4.92 10.88 -8.32
C VAL A 71 5.70 10.27 -9.48
N ALA A 72 5.05 10.10 -10.62
CA ALA A 72 5.67 9.58 -11.83
C ALA A 72 5.05 10.21 -13.08
N ARG A 73 5.69 10.09 -14.23
CA ARG A 73 5.12 10.40 -15.54
C ARG A 73 4.65 9.13 -16.24
N LEU A 74 3.47 9.17 -16.84
CA LEU A 74 2.97 8.06 -17.66
C LEU A 74 3.84 7.87 -18.92
N PRO A 75 3.90 6.65 -19.48
CA PRO A 75 4.63 6.34 -20.71
C PRO A 75 4.06 7.00 -22.00
N LEU A 76 3.07 7.89 -21.90
CA LEU A 76 2.35 8.43 -23.05
C LEU A 76 2.92 9.79 -23.47
N GLN A 77 3.49 9.86 -24.69
CA GLN A 77 4.04 11.08 -25.27
C GLN A 77 2.98 12.10 -25.73
N ALA A 78 1.73 11.67 -25.92
CA ALA A 78 0.64 12.50 -26.47
C ALA A 78 -0.02 13.45 -25.44
N LEU A 79 0.22 13.26 -24.15
CA LEU A 79 -0.37 14.09 -23.09
C LEU A 79 0.62 15.18 -22.69
N LYS A 80 0.17 16.44 -22.64
CA LYS A 80 1.04 17.60 -22.35
C LYS A 80 1.73 17.54 -20.97
N SER A 81 1.23 16.74 -20.03
CA SER A 81 1.91 16.35 -18.78
C SER A 81 1.07 15.30 -18.03
N PRO A 82 1.21 14.00 -18.31
CA PRO A 82 0.46 12.99 -17.59
C PRO A 82 1.19 12.63 -16.30
N THR A 83 1.06 13.50 -15.29
CA THR A 83 1.56 13.20 -13.96
C THR A 83 0.64 12.19 -13.28
N PHE A 84 1.24 11.11 -12.81
CA PHE A 84 0.64 10.09 -11.97
C PHE A 84 1.09 10.36 -10.53
N ARG A 85 0.24 11.03 -9.75
CA ARG A 85 0.47 11.30 -8.33
C ARG A 85 -0.40 10.37 -7.51
N VAL A 86 0.18 9.57 -6.63
CA VAL A 86 -0.57 8.66 -5.76
C VAL A 86 -0.27 8.94 -4.31
N GLN A 87 -1.31 8.97 -3.48
CA GLN A 87 -1.21 8.81 -2.04
C GLN A 87 -1.66 7.40 -1.69
N LEU A 88 -0.77 6.66 -1.03
CA LEU A 88 -0.88 5.23 -0.86
C LEU A 88 -0.79 4.88 0.62
N PRO A 89 -1.93 4.81 1.33
CA PRO A 89 -1.96 4.38 2.72
C PRO A 89 -1.73 2.88 2.79
N LEU A 90 -0.55 2.47 3.28
CA LEU A 90 -0.16 1.09 3.45
C LEU A 90 -0.32 0.70 4.92
N VAL A 91 -1.06 -0.38 5.19
CA VAL A 91 -1.26 -0.89 6.55
C VAL A 91 -0.94 -2.37 6.59
N VAL A 92 -0.01 -2.75 7.45
CA VAL A 92 0.23 -4.14 7.84
C VAL A 92 -0.59 -4.43 9.08
N THR A 93 -1.45 -5.44 9.02
CA THR A 93 -2.29 -5.85 10.14
C THR A 93 -1.61 -6.92 11.00
N TYR A 94 -2.05 -7.05 12.26
CA TYR A 94 -1.65 -8.16 13.15
C TYR A 94 -2.02 -9.55 12.59
N SER A 95 -2.90 -9.62 11.58
CA SER A 95 -3.24 -10.87 10.89
C SER A 95 -2.24 -11.27 9.79
N GLY A 96 -1.16 -10.51 9.60
CA GLY A 96 -0.14 -10.82 8.58
C GLY A 96 -0.58 -10.45 7.17
N ARG A 97 -1.41 -9.41 7.02
CA ARG A 97 -1.88 -8.91 5.72
C ARG A 97 -1.46 -7.47 5.50
N LEU A 98 -1.05 -7.16 4.26
CA LEU A 98 -0.96 -5.79 3.75
C LEU A 98 -2.33 -5.38 3.21
N ILE A 99 -2.80 -4.21 3.63
CA ILE A 99 -4.05 -3.60 3.19
C ILE A 99 -3.76 -2.19 2.72
N VAL A 100 -4.40 -1.80 1.61
CA VAL A 100 -4.40 -0.46 1.06
C VAL A 100 -5.85 -0.06 0.80
N GLU A 101 -6.29 0.99 1.46
CA GLU A 101 -7.68 1.46 1.44
C GLU A 101 -7.71 2.98 1.38
N GLY A 102 -8.53 3.56 0.52
CA GLY A 102 -8.58 5.01 0.33
C GLY A 102 -7.33 5.56 -0.36
N ALA A 103 -6.70 4.76 -1.23
CA ALA A 103 -5.63 5.26 -2.08
C ALA A 103 -6.18 6.39 -2.96
N GLN A 104 -5.41 7.46 -3.14
CA GLN A 104 -5.81 8.58 -3.99
C GLN A 104 -4.86 8.67 -5.17
N ILE A 105 -5.41 8.68 -6.38
CA ILE A 105 -4.66 8.89 -7.62
C ILE A 105 -5.09 10.25 -8.17
N ASN A 106 -4.16 11.20 -8.20
CA ASN A 106 -4.34 12.61 -8.51
C ASN A 106 -5.37 13.28 -7.59
N LYS A 107 -6.66 13.23 -7.95
CA LYS A 107 -7.79 13.77 -7.17
C LYS A 107 -8.95 12.76 -7.05
N PHE A 108 -8.76 11.55 -7.58
CA PHE A 108 -9.73 10.47 -7.55
C PHE A 108 -9.35 9.49 -6.43
N THR A 109 -10.34 9.06 -5.65
CA THR A 109 -10.16 8.06 -4.60
C THR A 109 -10.50 6.69 -5.15
N VAL A 110 -9.60 5.72 -4.94
CA VAL A 110 -9.84 4.32 -5.25
C VAL A 110 -10.72 3.73 -4.16
N ASP A 111 -11.94 3.36 -4.52
CA ASP A 111 -12.93 2.81 -3.58
C ASP A 111 -12.64 1.36 -3.23
N GLU A 112 -12.08 0.58 -4.16
CA GLU A 112 -11.78 -0.83 -3.91
C GLU A 112 -10.54 -0.99 -3.01
N PRO A 113 -10.61 -1.81 -1.94
CA PRO A 113 -9.45 -2.14 -1.15
C PRO A 113 -8.52 -3.08 -1.92
N PHE A 114 -7.21 -2.86 -1.77
CA PHE A 114 -6.22 -3.88 -2.10
C PHE A 114 -5.80 -4.60 -0.82
N GLY A 115 -5.79 -5.93 -0.84
CA GLY A 115 -5.44 -6.72 0.33
C GLY A 115 -4.71 -8.01 -0.05
N GLN A 116 -3.51 -8.20 0.48
CA GLN A 116 -2.66 -9.36 0.17
C GLN A 116 -1.95 -9.90 1.42
N SER A 117 -1.54 -11.17 1.36
CA SER A 117 -0.77 -11.81 2.43
C SER A 117 0.67 -11.28 2.47
N LEU A 118 1.25 -11.10 3.66
CA LEU A 118 2.68 -10.81 3.85
C LEU A 118 3.60 -11.99 3.51
N ALA A 119 3.04 -13.14 3.11
CA ALA A 119 3.82 -14.25 2.59
C ALA A 119 4.43 -13.96 1.21
N LEU A 120 3.89 -12.97 0.48
CA LEU A 120 4.45 -12.54 -0.79
C LEU A 120 5.71 -11.70 -0.58
N GLU A 121 6.70 -11.89 -1.44
CA GLU A 121 7.91 -11.07 -1.43
C GLU A 121 7.62 -9.62 -1.84
N GLY A 122 8.43 -8.68 -1.31
CA GLY A 122 8.23 -7.24 -1.53
C GLY A 122 8.15 -6.83 -3.00
N ALA A 123 8.99 -7.43 -3.85
CA ALA A 123 9.01 -7.15 -5.30
C ALA A 123 7.72 -7.62 -6.00
N GLN A 124 7.22 -8.81 -5.64
CA GLN A 124 5.98 -9.33 -6.18
C GLN A 124 4.77 -8.52 -5.68
N MET A 125 4.77 -8.15 -4.41
CA MET A 125 3.75 -7.27 -3.84
C MET A 125 3.72 -5.91 -4.52
N ALA A 126 4.89 -5.31 -4.77
CA ALA A 126 5.01 -4.04 -5.49
C ALA A 126 4.41 -4.13 -6.89
N GLU A 127 4.70 -5.21 -7.63
CA GLU A 127 4.12 -5.42 -8.95
C GLU A 127 2.59 -5.54 -8.94
N LEU A 128 2.05 -6.33 -8.01
CA LEU A 128 0.59 -6.48 -7.87
C LEU A 128 -0.08 -5.16 -7.48
N LEU A 129 0.56 -4.39 -6.60
CA LEU A 129 0.05 -3.11 -6.15
C LEU A 129 0.07 -2.07 -7.26
N VAL A 130 1.17 -1.99 -8.03
CA VAL A 130 1.27 -1.09 -9.17
C VAL A 130 0.27 -1.49 -10.26
N GLN A 131 0.14 -2.77 -10.58
CA GLN A 131 -0.89 -3.28 -11.50
C GLN A 131 -2.28 -2.80 -11.07
N PHE A 132 -2.63 -3.06 -9.81
CA PHE A 132 -3.92 -2.67 -9.25
C PHE A 132 -4.18 -1.16 -9.43
N LEU A 133 -3.23 -0.31 -9.05
CA LEU A 133 -3.35 1.14 -9.18
C LEU A 133 -3.46 1.60 -10.64
N SER A 134 -2.67 1.00 -11.54
CA SER A 134 -2.74 1.29 -12.98
C SER A 134 -4.11 0.92 -13.55
N ASP A 135 -4.66 -0.23 -13.18
CA ASP A 135 -5.98 -0.68 -13.66
C ASP A 135 -7.10 0.25 -13.19
N ARG A 136 -7.12 0.60 -11.89
CA ARG A 136 -8.10 1.53 -11.33
C ARG A 136 -8.01 2.91 -12.00
N TYR A 137 -6.80 3.38 -12.28
CA TYR A 137 -6.61 4.66 -12.96
C TYR A 137 -7.05 4.61 -14.43
N MET A 138 -6.75 3.53 -15.15
CA MET A 138 -7.20 3.34 -16.52
C MET A 138 -8.72 3.25 -16.62
N GLU A 139 -9.36 2.52 -15.72
CA GLU A 139 -10.82 2.45 -15.63
C GLU A 139 -11.43 3.84 -15.40
N HIS A 140 -10.84 4.64 -14.50
CA HIS A 140 -11.26 6.02 -14.28
C HIS A 140 -11.12 6.89 -15.54
N LEU A 141 -10.00 6.80 -16.26
CA LEU A 141 -9.78 7.54 -17.50
C LEU A 141 -10.77 7.14 -18.61
N LEU A 142 -11.09 5.85 -18.73
CA LEU A 142 -12.09 5.38 -19.70
C LEU A 142 -13.48 5.91 -19.38
N ARG A 143 -13.87 5.94 -18.10
CA ARG A 143 -15.15 6.55 -17.68
C ARG A 143 -15.23 8.05 -17.98
N LEU A 144 -14.11 8.77 -17.87
CA LEU A 144 -14.05 10.20 -18.24
C LEU A 144 -14.06 10.45 -19.76
N GLY A 145 -13.58 9.49 -20.55
CA GLY A 145 -13.50 9.58 -22.01
C GLY A 145 -14.75 9.09 -22.76
N LEU A 146 -15.67 8.42 -22.06
CA LEU A 146 -16.97 8.03 -22.62
C LEU A 146 -17.94 9.22 -22.54
N PRO A 147 -18.59 9.63 -23.65
CA PRO A 147 -19.70 10.58 -23.54
C PRO A 147 -20.78 9.94 -22.66
N ALA A 148 -21.31 10.72 -21.71
CA ALA A 148 -22.52 10.33 -20.99
C ALA A 148 -23.64 10.13 -22.03
N GLY A 149 -23.93 8.87 -22.34
CA GLY A 149 -25.06 8.47 -23.19
C GLY A 149 -26.37 8.57 -22.43
#